data_AF-A0A4P2PXE7-F1
#
_entry.id   AF-A0A4P2PXE7-F1
#
_cell.length_a   1.000
_cell.length_b   1.000
_cell.length_c   1.000
_cell.angle_alpha   90.00
_cell.angle_beta   90.00
_cell.angle_gamma   90.00
#
_symmetry.space_group_name_H-M   'P 1'
#
loop_
_entity.id
_entity.type
_entity.pdbx_description
1 polymer ?
#
loop_
_entity_poly.entity_id
_entity_poly.type
_entity_poly.pdbx_seq_one_letter_code
_entity_poly.pdbx_strand_id
1 'polypeptide(L)'
;MPKERGGKEGRCAGLRLAPSRELLPYLLAQVAGAIVAAGVVYLIASGAAGFDVRDGLASNGYGARSPGGYSLLSCLVAEIVLTFGFVLVILGATDVRAPAGFAPLAIGLALTLIHLVGIPVTNTSVNPARSTGPALFAGGGALSQLWLFWLAPLAGAALAGIVYPALVGTRPGRVAATSRPTV
;
A
#
# COMPACT_ATOMS: atom_id res chain seq x y z
N MET A 1 0.00 2.96 -51.93
CA MET A 1 0.61 2.39 -50.70
C MET A 1 0.31 3.30 -49.51
N PRO A 2 -0.77 3.07 -48.77
CA PRO A 2 -1.01 3.79 -47.52
C PRO A 2 -0.23 3.12 -46.38
N LYS A 3 0.57 3.93 -45.68
CA LYS A 3 1.36 3.60 -44.49
C LYS A 3 0.43 3.13 -43.38
N GLU A 4 0.52 1.87 -42.97
CA GLU A 4 -0.11 1.40 -41.74
C GLU A 4 0.51 2.15 -40.56
N ARG A 5 -0.23 3.12 -40.02
CA ARG A 5 0.06 3.69 -38.70
C ARG A 5 -0.29 2.61 -37.69
N GLY A 6 0.75 1.93 -37.20
CA GLY A 6 0.66 0.97 -36.10
C GLY A 6 -0.27 1.48 -35.02
N GLY A 7 -1.36 0.73 -34.83
CA GLY A 7 -2.42 1.06 -33.89
C GLY A 7 -1.84 1.26 -32.51
N LYS A 8 -1.97 2.47 -31.98
CA LYS A 8 -1.89 2.68 -30.54
C LYS A 8 -3.12 2.02 -29.97
N GLU A 9 -2.97 0.73 -29.66
CA GLU A 9 -3.94 -0.11 -28.97
C GLU A 9 -4.63 0.71 -27.88
N GLY A 10 -5.96 0.77 -27.96
CA GLY A 10 -6.82 1.31 -26.92
C GLY A 10 -6.65 0.50 -25.64
N ARG A 11 -5.67 0.88 -24.82
CA ARG A 11 -5.32 0.19 -23.57
C ARG A 11 -6.28 0.65 -22.48
N CYS A 12 -7.25 -0.21 -22.19
CA CYS A 12 -8.26 -0.04 -21.16
C CYS A 12 -7.64 0.28 -19.79
N ALA A 13 -8.15 1.32 -19.13
CA ALA A 13 -7.83 1.74 -17.77
C ALA A 13 -8.49 0.82 -16.72
N GLY A 14 -8.24 -0.47 -16.77
CA GLY A 14 -8.74 -1.44 -15.77
C GLY A 14 -7.57 -2.27 -15.27
N LEU A 15 -7.18 -2.07 -14.02
CA LEU A 15 -6.19 -2.86 -13.29
C LEU A 15 -4.79 -2.90 -13.92
N ARG A 16 -4.09 -1.76 -13.97
CA ARG A 16 -2.62 -1.81 -14.04
C ARG A 16 -2.08 -2.08 -12.64
N LEU A 17 -1.99 -3.36 -12.25
CA LEU A 17 -0.81 -3.73 -11.46
C LEU A 17 0.38 -3.31 -12.33
N ALA A 18 1.32 -2.54 -11.75
CA ALA A 18 2.51 -2.14 -12.49
C ALA A 18 3.08 -3.40 -13.16
N PRO A 19 3.46 -3.35 -14.45
CA PRO A 19 4.16 -4.46 -15.09
C PRO A 19 5.21 -5.00 -14.11
N SER A 20 5.39 -6.32 -14.00
CA SER A 20 6.30 -6.91 -12.99
C SER A 20 7.71 -6.29 -12.99
N ARG A 21 8.11 -5.73 -14.15
CA ARG A 21 9.34 -4.97 -14.37
C ARG A 21 9.41 -3.61 -13.66
N GLU A 22 8.28 -2.97 -13.40
CA GLU A 22 8.16 -1.69 -12.69
C GLU A 22 8.05 -1.87 -11.17
N LEU A 23 7.64 -3.05 -10.68
CA LEU A 23 7.42 -3.31 -9.26
C LEU A 23 8.67 -3.07 -8.42
N LEU A 24 9.81 -3.64 -8.82
CA LEU A 24 11.06 -3.51 -8.08
C LEU A 24 11.57 -2.06 -8.04
N PRO A 25 11.67 -1.32 -9.18
CA PRO A 25 11.97 0.10 -9.16
C PRO A 25 11.03 0.93 -8.27
N TYR A 26 9.73 0.65 -8.31
CA TYR A 26 8.74 1.34 -7.46
C TYR A 26 8.99 1.10 -5.98
N LEU A 27 9.22 -0.17 -5.59
CA LEU A 27 9.47 -0.55 -4.21
C LEU A 27 10.74 0.12 -3.68
N LEU A 28 11.83 0.10 -4.46
CA LEU A 28 13.08 0.74 -4.09
C LEU A 28 12.93 2.25 -3.94
N ALA A 29 12.21 2.91 -4.86
CA ALA A 29 11.94 4.34 -4.78
C ALA A 29 11.11 4.69 -3.53
N GLN A 30 10.09 3.91 -3.21
CA GLN A 30 9.26 4.11 -2.01
C GLN A 30 10.06 3.94 -0.72
N VAL A 31 10.86 2.88 -0.62
CA VAL A 31 11.72 2.63 0.56
C VAL A 31 12.77 3.72 0.70
N ALA A 32 13.45 4.10 -0.37
CA ALA A 32 14.43 5.19 -0.35
C ALA A 32 13.79 6.52 0.07
N GLY A 33 12.62 6.87 -0.48
CA GLY A 33 11.87 8.06 -0.09
C GLY A 33 11.47 8.05 1.38
N ALA A 34 11.01 6.91 1.90
CA ALA A 34 10.65 6.77 3.31
C ALA A 34 11.87 6.89 4.25
N ILE A 35 13.04 6.40 3.84
CA ILE A 35 14.30 6.55 4.60
C ILE A 35 14.73 8.02 4.63
N VAL A 36 14.70 8.72 3.49
CA VAL A 36 15.04 10.15 3.41
C VAL A 36 14.08 10.96 4.27
N ALA A 37 12.77 10.71 4.18
CA ALA A 37 11.77 11.40 4.99
C ALA A 37 11.97 11.15 6.50
N ALA A 38 12.25 9.91 6.91
CA ALA A 38 12.57 9.59 8.29
C ALA A 38 13.85 10.29 8.78
N GLY A 39 14.87 10.42 7.92
CA GLY A 39 16.08 11.19 8.21
C GLY A 39 15.81 12.68 8.40
N VAL A 40 14.92 13.28 7.62
CA VAL A 40 14.46 14.66 7.82
C VAL A 40 13.76 14.81 9.16
N VAL A 41 12.84 13.91 9.51
CA VAL A 41 12.15 13.93 10.81
C VAL A 41 13.14 13.76 11.96
N TYR A 42 14.09 12.82 11.85
CA TYR A 42 15.14 12.62 12.84
C TYR A 42 15.97 13.89 13.05
N LEU A 43 16.39 14.57 11.97
CA LEU A 43 17.15 15.81 12.06
C LEU A 43 16.36 16.92 12.78
N ILE A 44 15.08 17.08 12.45
CA ILE A 44 14.20 18.06 13.10
C ILE A 44 14.02 17.72 14.58
N ALA A 45 13.69 16.47 14.89
CA ALA A 45 13.42 16.01 16.25
C ALA A 45 14.67 16.07 17.15
N SER A 46 15.87 15.87 16.59
CA SER A 46 17.15 16.01 17.30
C SER A 46 17.42 17.43 17.80
N GLY A 47 16.71 18.43 17.28
CA GLY A 47 16.76 19.81 17.77
C GLY A 47 15.94 20.06 19.05
N ALA A 48 15.08 19.12 19.45
CA ALA A 48 14.27 19.25 20.67
C ALA A 48 15.01 18.69 21.90
N ALA A 49 14.98 19.44 23.00
CA ALA A 49 15.53 18.97 24.27
C ALA A 49 14.80 17.71 24.75
N GLY A 50 15.56 16.67 25.14
CA GLY A 50 15.02 15.41 25.64
C GLY A 50 14.56 14.42 24.57
N PHE A 51 14.81 14.69 23.28
CA PHE A 51 14.57 13.70 22.23
C PHE A 51 15.53 12.50 22.35
N ASP A 52 14.96 11.29 22.40
CA ASP A 52 15.69 10.03 22.20
C ASP A 52 15.08 9.25 21.03
N VAL A 53 15.90 8.96 20.01
CA VAL A 53 15.48 8.16 18.85
C VAL A 53 15.04 6.74 19.24
N ARG A 54 15.51 6.24 20.38
CA ARG A 54 15.15 4.92 20.94
C ARG A 54 13.68 4.85 21.38
N ASP A 55 13.03 6.00 21.59
CA ASP A 55 11.58 6.10 21.82
C ASP A 55 10.77 5.70 20.57
N GLY A 56 11.45 5.48 19.45
CA GLY A 56 10.92 4.72 18.33
C GLY A 56 10.69 5.55 17.08
N LEU A 57 10.81 6.88 17.11
CA LEU A 57 10.64 7.76 15.94
C LEU A 57 9.32 7.49 15.18
N ALA A 58 8.23 7.24 15.91
CA ALA A 58 6.94 6.81 15.34
C ALA A 58 7.02 5.53 14.47
N SER A 59 7.92 4.61 14.82
CA SER A 59 7.95 3.25 14.29
C SER A 59 6.70 2.48 14.69
N ASN A 60 6.38 1.48 13.89
CA ASN A 60 5.32 0.52 14.19
C ASN A 60 5.79 -0.49 15.25
N GLY A 61 4.83 -1.06 15.98
CA GLY A 61 5.14 -2.05 17.00
C GLY A 61 3.95 -2.92 17.42
N TYR A 62 4.26 -4.07 17.98
CA TYR A 62 3.30 -5.01 18.58
C TYR A 62 3.76 -5.46 19.97
N GLY A 63 2.85 -6.06 20.74
CA GLY A 63 3.10 -6.44 22.13
C GLY A 63 3.44 -5.22 22.97
N ALA A 64 4.53 -5.28 23.73
CA ALA A 64 4.99 -4.15 24.55
C ALA A 64 5.33 -2.87 23.77
N ARG A 65 5.51 -2.95 22.43
CA ARG A 65 5.77 -1.80 21.55
C ARG A 65 4.52 -1.30 20.83
N SER A 66 3.37 -1.98 20.99
CA SER A 66 2.08 -1.44 20.58
C SER A 66 1.70 -0.27 21.50
N PRO A 67 1.23 0.88 20.99
CA PRO A 67 0.80 1.99 21.84
C PRO A 67 -0.27 1.61 22.88
N GLY A 68 -1.17 0.69 22.52
CA GLY A 68 -2.19 0.13 23.40
C GLY A 68 -1.88 -1.26 23.96
N GLY A 69 -0.64 -1.74 23.81
CA GLY A 69 -0.21 -3.04 24.34
C GLY A 69 -0.85 -4.28 23.67
N TYR A 70 -1.30 -4.16 22.42
CA TYR A 70 -2.00 -5.23 21.71
C TYR A 70 -1.08 -6.42 21.39
N SER A 71 -1.64 -7.63 21.45
CA SER A 71 -0.92 -8.87 21.13
C SER A 71 -0.47 -8.95 19.66
N LEU A 72 0.54 -9.78 19.37
CA LEU A 72 0.99 -10.04 17.99
C LEU A 72 -0.16 -10.45 17.07
N LEU A 73 -1.05 -11.33 17.53
CA LEU A 73 -2.19 -11.79 16.73
C LEU A 73 -3.16 -10.65 16.42
N SER A 74 -3.48 -9.81 17.42
CA SER A 74 -4.33 -8.64 17.22
C SER A 74 -3.73 -7.67 16.19
N CYS A 75 -2.43 -7.38 16.30
CA CYS A 75 -1.71 -6.54 15.36
C CYS A 75 -1.67 -7.12 13.94
N LEU A 76 -1.43 -8.44 13.81
CA LEU A 76 -1.44 -9.14 12.52
C LEU A 76 -2.80 -9.04 11.84
N VAL A 77 -3.89 -9.32 12.57
CA VAL A 77 -5.26 -9.24 12.04
C VAL A 77 -5.60 -7.81 11.63
N ALA A 78 -5.28 -6.82 12.49
CA ALA A 78 -5.54 -5.42 12.19
C ALA A 78 -4.82 -4.96 10.91
N GLU A 79 -3.53 -5.24 10.77
CA GLU A 79 -2.75 -4.82 9.60
C GLU A 79 -3.23 -5.50 8.31
N ILE A 80 -3.61 -6.79 8.36
CA ILE A 80 -4.20 -7.49 7.20
C ILE A 80 -5.52 -6.85 6.81
N VAL A 81 -6.46 -6.69 7.74
CA VAL A 81 -7.82 -6.19 7.46
C VAL A 81 -7.80 -4.74 7.01
N LEU A 82 -7.02 -3.88 7.67
CA LEU A 82 -6.90 -2.47 7.32
C LEU A 82 -6.25 -2.30 5.94
N THR A 83 -5.19 -3.05 5.62
CA THR A 83 -4.55 -2.98 4.30
C THR A 83 -5.45 -3.56 3.22
N PHE A 84 -6.16 -4.66 3.51
CA PHE A 84 -7.17 -5.23 2.63
C PHE A 84 -8.24 -4.20 2.27
N GLY A 85 -8.85 -3.56 3.27
CA GLY A 85 -9.83 -2.49 3.06
C GLY A 85 -9.24 -1.30 2.28
N PHE A 86 -8.01 -0.91 2.59
CA PHE A 86 -7.34 0.17 1.88
C PHE A 86 -7.17 -0.12 0.39
N VAL A 87 -6.69 -1.32 0.05
CA VAL A 87 -6.48 -1.73 -1.33
C VAL A 87 -7.81 -1.93 -2.05
N LEU A 88 -8.87 -2.40 -1.39
CA LEU A 88 -10.22 -2.38 -1.97
C LEU A 88 -10.68 -0.96 -2.32
N VAL A 89 -10.44 0.03 -1.45
CA VAL A 89 -10.76 1.44 -1.75
C VAL A 89 -9.94 1.95 -2.94
N ILE A 90 -8.64 1.64 -3.00
CA ILE A 90 -7.80 2.03 -4.15
C ILE A 90 -8.34 1.42 -5.44
N LEU A 91 -8.61 0.11 -5.45
CA LEU A 91 -9.13 -0.59 -6.63
C LEU A 91 -10.50 -0.07 -7.05
N GLY A 92 -11.40 0.16 -6.10
CA GLY A 92 -12.73 0.71 -6.34
C GLY A 92 -12.72 2.14 -6.86
N ALA A 93 -11.96 3.02 -6.20
CA ALA A 93 -11.93 4.44 -6.52
C ALA A 93 -11.19 4.73 -7.84
N THR A 94 -10.27 3.85 -8.26
CA THR A 94 -9.55 3.94 -9.53
C THR A 94 -10.17 3.10 -10.65
N ASP A 95 -11.26 2.39 -10.36
CA ASP A 95 -12.00 1.66 -11.39
C ASP A 95 -12.61 2.64 -12.39
N VAL A 96 -12.56 2.27 -13.67
CA VAL A 96 -13.20 2.99 -14.79
C VAL A 96 -14.71 3.18 -14.63
N ARG A 97 -15.36 2.41 -13.75
CA ARG A 97 -16.77 2.58 -13.38
C ARG A 97 -16.98 3.68 -12.34
N ALA A 98 -15.93 4.08 -11.62
CA ALA A 98 -16.01 5.14 -10.63
C ALA A 98 -15.96 6.54 -11.31
N PRO A 99 -16.60 7.55 -10.72
CA PRO A 99 -16.47 8.93 -11.19
C PRO A 99 -15.00 9.39 -11.20
N ALA A 100 -14.52 9.82 -12.37
CA ALA A 100 -13.14 10.25 -12.53
C ALA A 100 -12.82 11.48 -11.67
N GLY A 101 -11.58 11.55 -11.16
CA GLY A 101 -11.08 12.69 -10.40
C GLY A 101 -11.21 12.58 -8.87
N PHE A 102 -12.06 11.68 -8.36
CA PHE A 102 -12.28 11.54 -6.90
C PHE A 102 -11.35 10.53 -6.20
N ALA A 103 -10.56 9.76 -6.97
CA ALA A 103 -9.70 8.71 -6.40
C ALA A 103 -8.72 9.22 -5.33
N PRO A 104 -7.99 10.34 -5.52
CA PRO A 104 -7.07 10.83 -4.50
C PRO A 104 -7.75 11.18 -3.18
N LEU A 105 -8.96 11.76 -3.23
CA LEU A 105 -9.73 12.11 -2.05
C LEU A 105 -10.20 10.85 -1.30
N ALA A 106 -10.76 9.87 -2.01
CA ALA A 106 -11.21 8.62 -1.41
C ALA A 106 -10.05 7.85 -0.75
N ILE A 107 -8.90 7.76 -1.44
CA ILE A 107 -7.71 7.08 -0.94
C ILE A 107 -7.13 7.82 0.28
N GLY A 108 -7.04 9.15 0.23
CA GLY A 108 -6.55 9.96 1.33
C GLY A 108 -7.42 9.83 2.59
N LEU A 109 -8.75 9.96 2.45
CA LEU A 109 -9.68 9.82 3.57
C LEU A 109 -9.72 8.40 4.13
N ALA A 110 -9.59 7.37 3.29
CA ALA A 110 -9.48 6.00 3.75
C ALA A 110 -8.21 5.78 4.59
N LEU A 111 -7.07 6.35 4.16
CA LEU A 111 -5.84 6.28 4.95
C LEU A 111 -5.99 7.02 6.29
N THR A 112 -6.67 8.17 6.32
CA THR A 112 -7.00 8.87 7.57
C THR A 112 -7.84 8.01 8.49
N LEU A 113 -8.92 7.38 7.99
CA LEU A 113 -9.75 6.47 8.78
C LEU A 113 -8.93 5.29 9.34
N ILE A 114 -8.07 4.70 8.51
CA ILE A 114 -7.19 3.62 8.93
C ILE A 114 -6.28 4.06 10.08
N HIS A 115 -5.79 5.31 10.08
CA HIS A 115 -5.01 5.83 11.20
C HIS A 115 -5.83 6.05 12.46
N LEU A 116 -7.06 6.57 12.33
CA LEU A 116 -7.97 6.75 13.47
C LEU A 116 -8.25 5.43 14.20
N VAL A 117 -8.24 4.31 13.48
CA VAL A 117 -8.45 2.97 14.04
C VAL A 117 -7.13 2.30 14.48
N GLY A 118 -6.09 2.35 13.64
CA GLY A 118 -4.89 1.53 13.77
C GLY A 118 -3.83 2.07 14.73
N ILE A 119 -3.83 3.38 15.05
CA ILE A 119 -2.76 3.99 15.84
C ILE A 119 -2.61 3.31 17.21
N PRO A 120 -3.69 3.09 17.99
CA PRO A 120 -3.59 2.39 19.27
C PRO A 120 -3.08 0.95 19.15
N VAL A 121 -3.26 0.30 18.00
CA VAL A 121 -2.95 -1.13 17.82
C VAL A 121 -1.50 -1.34 17.39
N THR A 122 -1.03 -0.64 16.35
CA THR A 122 0.29 -0.87 15.77
C THR A 122 1.08 0.40 15.49
N ASN A 123 0.56 1.56 15.90
CA ASN A 123 0.95 2.86 15.38
C ASN A 123 0.71 3.00 13.85
N THR A 124 -0.16 2.13 13.30
CA THR A 124 -0.59 2.02 11.89
C THR A 124 0.54 1.92 10.88
N SER A 125 0.76 0.72 10.33
CA SER A 125 1.66 0.53 9.20
C SER A 125 0.92 0.70 7.87
N VAL A 126 0.15 -0.33 7.47
CA VAL A 126 -0.46 -0.54 6.16
C VAL A 126 0.44 -0.24 4.94
N ASN A 127 1.75 -0.12 5.17
CA ASN A 127 2.74 0.31 4.19
C ASN A 127 4.16 -0.11 4.64
N PRO A 128 4.76 -1.10 3.97
CA PRO A 128 6.08 -1.61 4.35
C PRO A 128 7.22 -0.58 4.23
N ALA A 129 7.19 0.29 3.21
CA ALA A 129 8.20 1.34 3.04
C ALA A 129 8.14 2.36 4.17
N ARG A 130 6.93 2.83 4.53
CA ARG A 130 6.69 3.75 5.66
C ARG A 130 7.15 3.17 7.00
N SER A 131 7.04 1.86 7.17
CA SER A 131 7.48 1.16 8.40
C SER A 131 9.00 1.04 8.45
N THR A 132 9.63 0.83 7.29
CA THR A 132 11.08 0.63 7.16
C THR A 132 11.86 1.90 7.50
N GLY A 133 11.42 3.07 7.00
CA GLY A 133 12.12 4.34 7.18
C GLY A 133 12.46 4.64 8.65
N PRO A 134 11.47 4.86 9.53
CA PRO A 134 11.73 5.18 10.93
C PRO A 134 12.37 4.04 11.73
N ALA A 135 12.06 2.78 11.40
CA ALA A 135 12.63 1.62 12.09
C ALA A 135 14.16 1.57 11.95
N LEU A 136 14.71 1.96 10.81
CA LEU A 136 16.16 2.00 10.58
C LEU A 136 16.88 3.00 11.49
N PHE A 137 16.22 4.10 11.86
CA PHE A 137 16.76 5.10 12.79
C PHE A 137 16.52 4.71 14.25
N ALA A 138 15.31 4.22 14.58
CA ALA A 138 14.95 3.78 15.91
C ALA A 138 15.77 2.56 16.38
N GLY A 139 16.16 1.68 15.45
CA GLY A 139 16.94 0.48 15.72
C GLY A 139 16.23 -0.52 16.64
N GLY A 140 17.02 -1.41 17.23
CA GLY A 140 16.61 -2.34 18.28
C GLY A 140 15.27 -3.04 18.04
N GLY A 141 14.33 -2.83 18.96
CA GLY A 141 13.00 -3.45 18.91
C GLY A 141 12.21 -3.12 17.64
N ALA A 142 12.33 -1.90 17.09
CA ALA A 142 11.62 -1.51 15.87
C ALA A 142 12.07 -2.34 14.66
N LEU A 143 13.39 -2.52 14.49
CA LEU A 143 13.93 -3.37 13.43
C LEU A 143 13.56 -4.84 13.62
N SER A 144 13.61 -5.34 14.86
CA SER A 144 13.26 -6.74 15.15
C SER A 144 11.80 -7.08 14.83
N GLN A 145 10.90 -6.10 14.88
CA GLN A 145 9.48 -6.27 14.62
C GLN A 145 9.08 -5.93 13.17
N LEU A 146 9.99 -5.38 12.37
CA LEU A 146 9.71 -4.84 11.02
C LEU A 146 9.12 -5.89 10.06
N TRP A 147 9.49 -7.17 10.21
CA TRP A 147 9.00 -8.26 9.35
C TRP A 147 7.47 -8.36 9.32
N LEU A 148 6.79 -8.10 10.44
CA LEU A 148 5.33 -8.15 10.50
C LEU A 148 4.70 -7.09 9.58
N PHE A 149 5.29 -5.90 9.58
CA PHE A 149 4.83 -4.74 8.80
C PHE A 149 5.20 -4.82 7.31
N TRP A 150 5.93 -5.86 6.91
CA TRP A 150 6.03 -6.30 5.52
C TRP A 150 5.01 -7.39 5.23
N LEU A 151 4.97 -8.45 6.05
CA LEU A 151 4.13 -9.62 5.82
C LEU A 151 2.64 -9.26 5.80
N ALA A 152 2.15 -8.58 6.83
CA ALA A 152 0.73 -8.33 7.04
C ALA A 152 0.12 -7.40 5.98
N PRO A 153 0.74 -6.24 5.64
CA PRO A 153 0.22 -5.41 4.57
C PRO A 153 0.25 -6.08 3.19
N LEU A 154 1.31 -6.85 2.87
CA LEU A 154 1.38 -7.58 1.61
C LEU A 154 0.30 -8.67 1.51
N ALA A 155 0.03 -9.38 2.61
CA ALA A 155 -1.06 -10.35 2.67
C ALA A 155 -2.44 -9.69 2.48
N GLY A 156 -2.71 -8.57 3.17
CA GLY A 156 -3.95 -7.82 3.00
C GLY A 156 -4.15 -7.29 1.57
N ALA A 157 -3.09 -6.74 0.97
CA ALA A 157 -3.11 -6.27 -0.41
C ALA A 157 -3.35 -7.41 -1.42
N ALA A 158 -2.71 -8.57 -1.23
CA ALA A 158 -2.91 -9.75 -2.07
C ALA A 158 -4.36 -10.25 -1.98
N LEU A 159 -4.92 -10.32 -0.78
CA LEU A 159 -6.34 -10.67 -0.57
C LEU A 159 -7.26 -9.70 -1.31
N ALA A 160 -7.01 -8.39 -1.25
CA ALA A 160 -7.83 -7.40 -1.96
C ALA A 160 -7.74 -7.56 -3.47
N GLY A 161 -6.54 -7.83 -4.00
CA GLY A 161 -6.30 -8.12 -5.42
C GLY A 161 -7.03 -9.37 -5.92
N ILE A 162 -7.33 -10.33 -5.05
CA ILE A 162 -8.14 -11.53 -5.36
C ILE A 162 -9.63 -11.24 -5.21
N VAL A 163 -10.04 -10.60 -4.10
CA VAL A 163 -11.45 -10.41 -3.75
C VAL A 163 -12.13 -9.37 -4.63
N TYR A 164 -11.49 -8.23 -4.92
CA TYR A 164 -12.08 -7.17 -5.72
C TYR A 164 -12.56 -7.65 -7.11
N PRO A 165 -11.72 -8.30 -7.95
CA PRO A 165 -12.20 -8.80 -9.25
C PRO A 165 -13.24 -9.92 -9.12
N ALA A 166 -13.21 -10.72 -8.05
CA ALA A 166 -14.22 -11.75 -7.80
C ALA A 166 -15.60 -11.16 -7.49
N LEU A 167 -15.65 -10.04 -6.75
CA LEU A 167 -16.90 -9.37 -6.39
C LEU A 167 -17.46 -8.48 -7.51
N VAL A 168 -16.58 -7.71 -8.16
CA VAL A 168 -17.00 -6.68 -9.12
C VAL A 168 -16.92 -7.20 -10.57
N GLY A 169 -16.46 -8.44 -10.76
CA GLY A 169 -16.24 -9.07 -12.05
C GLY A 169 -14.97 -8.56 -12.76
N THR A 170 -14.24 -9.47 -13.40
CA THR A 170 -13.25 -9.10 -14.41
C THR A 170 -13.99 -8.69 -15.68
N ARG A 171 -13.64 -7.55 -16.29
CA ARG A 171 -14.19 -7.26 -17.62
C ARG A 171 -13.73 -8.36 -18.58
N PRO A 172 -14.61 -8.91 -19.44
CA PRO A 172 -14.15 -9.69 -20.58
C PRO A 172 -13.32 -8.76 -21.47
N GLY A 173 -12.01 -8.94 -21.48
CA GLY A 173 -11.17 -8.49 -22.58
C GLY A 173 -11.60 -9.29 -23.80
N ARG A 174 -12.58 -8.78 -24.55
CA ARG A 174 -13.08 -9.29 -25.84
C ARG A 174 -12.93 -10.81 -26.00
N VAL A 175 -13.75 -11.58 -25.29
CA VAL A 175 -14.17 -12.88 -25.84
C VAL A 175 -15.19 -12.54 -26.94
N ALA A 176 -15.03 -13.17 -28.11
CA ALA A 176 -15.78 -12.99 -29.36
C ALA A 176 -15.31 -11.86 -30.30
N ALA A 177 -14.34 -12.20 -31.15
CA ALA A 177 -14.47 -11.91 -32.59
C ALA A 177 -14.49 -13.24 -33.35
N THR A 178 -15.48 -14.08 -33.07
CA THR A 178 -15.90 -15.16 -33.97
C THR A 178 -17.00 -14.63 -34.88
N SER A 179 -16.65 -14.32 -36.13
CA SER A 179 -17.43 -14.51 -37.37
C SER A 179 -16.73 -13.70 -38.47
N ARG A 180 -16.23 -14.27 -39.57
CA ARG A 180 -16.96 -15.15 -40.50
C ARG A 180 -16.01 -16.13 -41.22
N PRO A 181 -16.51 -17.29 -41.69
CA PRO A 181 -15.91 -17.97 -42.82
C PRO A 181 -16.27 -17.20 -44.10
N THR A 182 -15.28 -16.88 -44.92
CA THR A 182 -15.50 -16.58 -46.33
C THR A 182 -14.62 -17.52 -47.14
N VAL A 183 -15.32 -18.30 -47.97
CA VAL A 183 -14.82 -19.13 -49.08
C VAL A 183 -13.77 -18.39 -49.89
#